data_AF-A0A453QWE4-F1
#
_entry.id   AF-A0A453QWE4-F1
#
_cell.length_a   1.000
_cell.length_b   1.000
_cell.length_c   1.000
_cell.angle_alpha   90.00
_cell.angle_beta   90.00
_cell.angle_gamma   90.00
#
_symmetry.space_group_name_H-M   'P 1'
#
loop_
_entity.id
_entity.type
_entity.pdbx_description
1 polymer ?
#
loop_
_entity_poly.entity_id
_entity_poly.type
_entity_poly.pdbx_seq_one_letter_code
_entity_poly.pdbx_strand_id
1 'polypeptide(L)'
;MRLPLHPFFAAVLNHFGLAPGQLSPNGGRAMAGFVALSRSAGVDPSLAVFRHFFALCPFPPHGFYTLRGKDADGLLFARIRAKFVKGWKEDFFFLESSAPWPCPVEWGEPSRSSTFDPSLTVQEKAVADSLLRARGSSPIDLFAYLHHRNMA
;
A
#
# COMPACT_ATOMS: atom_id res chain seq x y z
N MET A 1 2.87 -7.40 9.57
CA MET A 1 2.31 -8.09 8.38
C MET A 1 1.39 -9.19 8.89
N ARG A 2 0.18 -9.37 8.33
CA ARG A 2 -0.74 -10.46 8.72
C ARG A 2 -0.69 -11.56 7.66
N LEU A 3 -0.69 -12.81 8.11
CA LEU A 3 -0.79 -14.00 7.26
C LEU A 3 -2.13 -14.73 7.50
N PRO A 4 -2.72 -15.38 6.47
CA PRO A 4 -2.28 -15.37 5.07
C PRO A 4 -2.32 -13.97 4.47
N LEU A 5 -1.43 -13.70 3.50
CA LEU A 5 -1.29 -12.36 2.91
C LEU A 5 -2.59 -11.98 2.19
N HIS A 6 -3.10 -10.77 2.47
CA HIS A 6 -4.33 -10.30 1.83
C HIS A 6 -4.15 -10.27 0.28
N PRO A 7 -5.12 -10.76 -0.53
CA PRO A 7 -4.96 -10.82 -2.00
C PRO A 7 -4.56 -9.49 -2.65
N PHE A 8 -5.13 -8.39 -2.16
CA PHE A 8 -4.71 -7.05 -2.59
C PHE A 8 -3.23 -6.74 -2.35
N PHE A 9 -2.66 -7.15 -1.21
CA PHE A 9 -1.24 -6.94 -0.92
C PHE A 9 -0.38 -7.72 -1.91
N ALA A 10 -0.76 -8.97 -2.18
CA ALA A 10 -0.11 -9.79 -3.19
C ALA A 10 -0.17 -9.13 -4.58
N ALA A 11 -1.32 -8.60 -4.99
CA ALA A 11 -1.47 -7.89 -6.26
C ALA A 11 -0.54 -6.67 -6.38
N VAL A 12 -0.44 -5.86 -5.32
CA VAL A 12 0.46 -4.69 -5.28
C VAL A 12 1.93 -5.11 -5.35
N LEU A 13 2.33 -6.12 -4.58
CA LEU A 13 3.72 -6.62 -4.55
C LEU A 13 4.13 -7.24 -5.90
N ASN A 14 3.25 -8.04 -6.51
CA ASN A 14 3.49 -8.61 -7.84
C ASN A 14 3.62 -7.52 -8.89
N HIS A 15 2.76 -6.49 -8.87
CA HIS A 15 2.81 -5.39 -9.82
C HIS A 15 4.14 -4.64 -9.79
N PHE A 16 4.70 -4.41 -8.61
CA PHE A 16 6.00 -3.74 -8.44
C PHE A 16 7.20 -4.68 -8.43
N GLY A 17 7.02 -6.00 -8.52
CA GLY A 17 8.11 -6.96 -8.43
C GLY A 17 8.86 -6.91 -7.09
N LEU A 18 8.15 -6.65 -5.99
CA LEU A 18 8.76 -6.49 -4.67
C LEU A 18 8.45 -7.66 -3.74
N ALA A 19 9.48 -8.12 -3.03
CA ALA A 19 9.26 -8.97 -1.86
C ALA A 19 8.64 -8.18 -0.70
N PRO A 20 7.83 -8.81 0.17
CA PRO A 20 7.28 -8.14 1.35
C PRO A 20 8.34 -7.44 2.22
N GLY A 21 9.54 -8.02 2.33
CA GLY A 21 10.66 -7.47 3.10
C GLY A 21 11.34 -6.24 2.50
N GLN A 22 11.01 -5.89 1.24
CA GLN A 22 11.49 -4.67 0.59
C GLN A 22 10.62 -3.44 0.90
N LEU A 23 9.41 -3.66 1.41
CA LEU A 23 8.47 -2.59 1.69
C LEU A 23 8.66 -2.06 3.13
N SER A 24 8.69 -0.74 3.27
CA SER A 24 8.75 -0.08 4.57
C SER A 24 7.49 -0.38 5.41
N PRO A 25 7.55 -0.26 6.75
CA PRO A 25 6.38 -0.43 7.60
C PRO A 25 5.27 0.56 7.24
N ASN A 26 5.64 1.78 6.83
CA ASN A 26 4.69 2.79 6.38
C ASN A 26 4.04 2.43 5.04
N GLY A 27 4.78 1.79 4.13
CA GLY A 27 4.22 1.23 2.91
C GLY A 27 3.18 0.14 3.22
N GLY A 28 3.50 -0.77 4.14
CA GLY A 28 2.55 -1.78 4.63
C GLY A 28 1.28 -1.16 5.24
N ARG A 29 1.45 -0.12 6.09
CA ARG A 29 0.33 0.61 6.68
C ARG A 29 -0.53 1.31 5.62
N ALA A 30 0.07 1.89 4.58
CA ALA A 30 -0.69 2.53 3.50
C ALA A 30 -1.59 1.53 2.78
N MET A 31 -1.09 0.33 2.46
CA MET A 31 -1.92 -0.74 1.88
C MET A 31 -3.03 -1.20 2.84
N ALA A 32 -2.74 -1.35 4.14
CA ALA A 32 -3.74 -1.70 5.13
C ALA A 32 -4.84 -0.64 5.25
N GLY A 33 -4.44 0.65 5.29
CA GLY A 33 -5.34 1.78 5.33
C GLY A 33 -6.24 1.82 4.10
N PHE A 34 -5.68 1.59 2.91
CA PHE A 34 -6.45 1.54 1.68
C PHE A 34 -7.48 0.42 1.66
N VAL A 35 -7.11 -0.80 2.08
CA VAL A 35 -8.07 -1.92 2.20
C VAL A 35 -9.19 -1.58 3.16
N ALA A 36 -8.86 -0.98 4.30
CA ALA A 36 -9.84 -0.60 5.32
C ALA A 36 -10.78 0.51 4.84
N LEU A 37 -10.24 1.52 4.15
CA LEU A 37 -11.03 2.60 3.56
C LEU A 37 -11.96 2.07 2.46
N SER A 38 -11.46 1.18 1.61
CA SER A 38 -12.26 0.52 0.56
C SER A 38 -13.45 -0.21 1.14
N ARG A 39 -13.22 -1.02 2.20
CA ARG A 39 -14.30 -1.69 2.93
C ARG A 39 -15.31 -0.71 3.51
N SER A 40 -14.87 0.40 4.10
CA SER A 40 -15.80 1.41 4.64
C SER A 40 -16.56 2.17 3.56
N ALA A 41 -16.01 2.27 2.36
CA ALA A 41 -16.67 2.84 1.19
C ALA A 41 -17.60 1.85 0.46
N GLY A 42 -17.65 0.58 0.91
CA GLY A 42 -18.46 -0.46 0.27
C GLY A 42 -17.93 -0.91 -1.10
N VAL A 43 -16.62 -0.76 -1.34
CA VAL A 43 -15.97 -1.12 -2.62
C VAL A 43 -14.82 -2.08 -2.39
N ASP A 44 -14.51 -2.88 -3.41
CA ASP A 44 -13.33 -3.73 -3.39
C ASP A 44 -12.05 -2.92 -3.68
N PRO A 45 -10.93 -3.23 -3.00
CA PRO A 45 -9.68 -2.53 -3.23
C PRO A 45 -9.10 -2.87 -4.63
N SER A 46 -9.00 -1.87 -5.50
CA SER A 46 -8.43 -1.99 -6.86
C SER A 46 -6.97 -1.53 -6.90
N LEU A 47 -6.12 -2.30 -7.60
CA LEU A 47 -4.71 -1.97 -7.82
C LEU A 47 -4.54 -0.67 -8.62
N ALA A 48 -5.35 -0.45 -9.67
CA ALA A 48 -5.25 0.76 -10.48
C ALA A 48 -5.66 1.99 -9.67
N VAL A 49 -6.76 1.90 -8.90
CA VAL A 49 -7.20 2.97 -8.02
C VAL A 49 -6.18 3.24 -6.91
N PHE A 50 -5.55 2.19 -6.37
CA PHE A 50 -4.45 2.36 -5.43
C PHE A 50 -3.29 3.14 -6.05
N ARG A 51 -2.85 2.76 -7.26
CA ARG A 51 -1.79 3.48 -7.99
C ARG A 51 -2.19 4.90 -8.41
N HIS A 52 -3.48 5.20 -8.46
CA HIS A 52 -3.96 6.57 -8.66
C HIS A 52 -3.70 7.42 -7.43
N PHE A 53 -3.92 6.91 -6.21
CA PHE A 53 -3.67 7.67 -4.98
C PHE A 53 -2.24 7.57 -4.43
N PHE A 54 -1.48 6.52 -4.79
CA PHE A 54 -0.16 6.26 -4.23
C PHE A 54 0.91 6.10 -5.30
N ALA A 55 2.08 6.65 -5.03
CA ALA A 55 3.31 6.41 -5.79
C ALA A 55 4.25 5.52 -4.97
N LEU A 56 4.89 4.57 -5.65
CA LEU A 56 6.05 3.88 -5.09
C LEU A 56 7.24 4.86 -5.09
N CYS A 57 7.98 4.91 -3.99
CA CYS A 57 9.15 5.75 -3.84
C CYS A 57 10.30 4.92 -3.26
N PRO A 58 11.54 5.09 -3.75
CA PRO A 58 12.71 4.56 -3.08
C PRO A 58 12.76 5.04 -1.63
N PHE A 59 13.19 4.17 -0.73
CA PHE A 59 13.34 4.44 0.68
C PHE A 59 14.75 4.01 1.11
N PRO A 60 15.60 4.89 1.67
CA PRO A 60 16.95 4.49 2.04
C PRO A 60 16.97 3.47 3.21
N PRO A 61 18.00 2.61 3.29
CA PRO A 61 19.10 2.44 2.33
C PRO A 61 18.65 1.70 1.04
N HIS A 62 19.53 1.57 0.05
CA HIS A 62 19.19 0.99 -1.26
C HIS A 62 18.47 -0.36 -1.18
N GLY A 63 17.55 -0.60 -2.13
CA GLY A 63 16.77 -1.85 -2.21
C GLY A 63 15.43 -1.83 -1.46
N PHE A 64 15.11 -0.74 -0.74
CA PHE A 64 13.83 -0.56 -0.05
C PHE A 64 12.93 0.47 -0.69
N TYR A 65 11.63 0.29 -0.46
CA TYR A 65 10.59 1.12 -1.05
C TYR A 65 9.54 1.48 -0.01
N THR A 66 8.89 2.62 -0.24
CA THR A 66 7.73 3.08 0.52
C THR A 66 6.64 3.53 -0.43
N LEU A 67 5.42 3.63 0.09
CA LEU A 67 4.29 4.20 -0.63
C LEU A 67 4.04 5.60 -0.12
N ARG A 68 3.92 6.56 -1.04
CA ARG A 68 3.64 7.97 -0.76
C ARG A 68 2.31 8.34 -1.40
N GLY A 69 1.46 9.05 -0.68
CA GLY A 69 0.24 9.62 -1.26
C GLY A 69 0.55 10.70 -2.30
N LYS A 70 -0.22 10.72 -3.39
CA LYS A 70 -0.14 11.78 -4.42
C LYS A 70 -1.05 12.93 -4.01
N ASP A 71 -0.52 14.16 -4.05
CA ASP A 71 -1.26 15.35 -3.62
C ASP A 71 -2.26 15.84 -4.69
N ALA A 72 -1.96 15.61 -5.98
CA ALA A 72 -2.73 16.11 -7.11
C ALA A 72 -4.14 15.49 -7.22
N ASP A 73 -4.30 14.24 -6.78
CA ASP A 73 -5.53 13.45 -6.97
C ASP A 73 -6.35 13.31 -5.67
N GLY A 74 -6.05 14.12 -4.65
CA GLY A 74 -6.72 14.09 -3.36
C GLY A 74 -6.08 13.09 -2.39
N LEU A 75 -5.23 13.59 -1.51
CA LEU A 75 -4.52 12.78 -0.51
C LEU A 75 -5.51 12.02 0.38
N LEU A 76 -5.49 10.67 0.33
CA LEU A 76 -6.37 9.85 1.16
C LEU A 76 -6.01 9.88 2.65
N PHE A 77 -4.72 9.79 2.96
CA PHE A 77 -4.25 9.74 4.33
C PHE A 77 -3.21 10.81 4.63
N ALA A 78 -3.39 11.49 5.75
CA ALA A 78 -2.36 12.30 6.37
C ALA A 78 -1.28 11.41 6.99
N ARG A 79 -0.13 12.03 7.30
CA ARG A 79 0.98 11.43 8.07
C ARG A 79 1.59 10.16 7.47
N ILE A 80 1.36 9.84 6.18
CA ILE A 80 2.23 8.93 5.42
C ILE A 80 3.53 9.67 5.01
N ARG A 81 4.07 10.51 5.90
CA ARG A 81 5.40 11.08 5.68
C ARG A 81 6.40 10.05 6.16
N ALA A 82 7.39 9.78 5.32
CA ALA A 82 8.48 8.83 5.52
C ALA A 82 9.41 9.27 6.67
N LYS A 83 8.88 9.44 7.88
CA LYS A 83 9.73 9.43 9.06
C LYS A 83 10.27 8.01 9.17
N PHE A 84 11.59 7.90 9.11
CA PHE A 84 12.30 6.66 9.37
C PHE A 84 11.79 6.07 10.68
N VAL A 85 11.18 4.90 10.60
CA VAL A 85 10.99 4.07 11.79
C VAL A 85 12.39 3.61 12.16
N LYS A 86 13.01 4.17 13.20
CA LYS A 86 14.35 3.69 13.62
C LYS A 86 14.25 2.20 14.00
N GLY A 87 15.26 1.41 13.64
CA GLY A 87 15.40 0.00 14.02
C GLY A 87 14.47 -1.01 13.33
N TRP A 88 13.63 -0.62 12.37
CA TRP A 88 12.64 -1.55 11.77
C TRP A 88 13.21 -2.73 10.96
N LYS A 89 14.52 -2.77 10.74
CA LYS A 89 15.24 -3.83 10.03
C LYS A 89 16.33 -4.49 10.87
N GLU A 90 16.26 -4.34 12.18
CA GLU A 90 17.20 -5.02 13.07
C GLU A 90 16.87 -6.50 13.22
N ASP A 91 15.58 -6.85 13.13
CA ASP A 91 15.09 -8.23 13.30
C ASP A 91 14.38 -8.76 12.05
N PHE A 92 14.56 -10.06 11.80
CA PHE A 92 13.91 -10.79 10.71
C PHE A 92 13.42 -12.14 11.22
N PHE A 93 12.39 -12.67 10.57
CA PHE A 93 11.93 -14.04 10.75
C PHE A 93 11.75 -14.68 9.39
N PHE A 94 11.98 -15.99 9.33
CA PHE A 94 11.73 -16.79 8.13
C PHE A 94 10.36 -17.42 8.23
N LEU A 95 9.69 -17.53 7.09
CA LEU A 95 8.41 -18.20 6.97
C LEU A 95 8.55 -19.30 5.93
N GLU A 96 8.06 -20.48 6.28
CA GLU A 96 7.90 -21.59 5.37
C GLU A 96 6.40 -21.80 5.10
N SER A 97 6.08 -22.20 3.87
CA SER A 97 4.72 -22.51 3.45
C SER A 97 4.76 -23.75 2.56
N SER A 98 3.84 -24.69 2.79
CA SER A 98 3.65 -25.84 1.91
C SER A 98 3.00 -25.47 0.57
N ALA A 99 2.35 -24.31 0.51
CA ALA A 99 1.78 -23.75 -0.72
C ALA A 99 2.69 -22.67 -1.31
N PRO A 100 2.70 -22.48 -2.65
CA PRO A 100 3.43 -21.39 -3.28
C PRO A 100 3.05 -20.02 -2.71
N TRP A 101 4.05 -19.15 -2.56
CA TRP A 101 3.81 -17.79 -2.10
C TRP A 101 3.04 -16.97 -3.16
N PRO A 102 2.04 -16.18 -2.76
CA PRO A 102 1.23 -15.40 -3.72
C PRO A 102 1.94 -14.11 -4.19
N CYS A 103 3.17 -13.86 -3.76
CA CYS A 103 3.95 -12.66 -4.07
C CYS A 103 5.42 -13.03 -4.30
N PRO A 104 6.25 -12.13 -4.87
CA PRO A 104 7.68 -12.36 -4.99
C PRO A 104 8.30 -12.63 -3.61
N VAL A 105 9.18 -13.62 -3.55
CA VAL A 105 9.93 -13.97 -2.33
C VAL A 105 11.38 -13.47 -2.40
N GLU A 106 11.92 -13.39 -3.61
CA GLU A 106 13.22 -12.80 -3.88
C GLU A 106 13.10 -11.29 -4.02
N TRP A 107 14.18 -10.59 -3.66
CA TRP A 107 14.22 -9.14 -3.83
C TRP A 107 14.34 -8.80 -5.30
N GLY A 108 13.53 -7.85 -5.74
CA GLY A 108 13.51 -7.37 -7.12
C GLY A 108 13.55 -5.85 -7.22
N GLU A 109 13.60 -5.36 -8.45
CA GLU A 109 13.51 -3.94 -8.76
C GLU A 109 12.21 -3.64 -9.52
N PRO A 110 11.48 -2.57 -9.16
CA PRO A 110 10.30 -2.15 -9.90
C PRO A 110 10.66 -1.82 -11.35
N SER A 111 9.92 -2.40 -12.28
CA SER A 111 10.05 -2.04 -13.70
C SER A 111 9.64 -0.59 -13.91
N ARG A 112 10.27 0.09 -14.88
CA ARG A 112 9.93 1.48 -15.21
C ARG A 112 8.44 1.66 -15.56
N SER A 113 7.84 0.67 -16.22
CA SER A 113 6.42 0.72 -16.57
C SER A 113 5.50 0.55 -15.37
N SER A 114 5.92 -0.17 -14.31
CA SER A 114 5.12 -0.36 -13.10
C SER A 114 4.85 0.95 -12.35
N THR A 115 5.72 1.95 -12.51
CA THR A 115 5.65 3.24 -11.80
C THR A 115 4.88 4.32 -12.54
N PHE A 116 4.49 4.08 -13.80
CA PHE A 116 3.66 5.02 -14.55
C PHE A 116 2.28 5.21 -13.91
N ASP A 117 1.70 6.38 -14.14
CA ASP A 117 0.35 6.66 -13.68
C ASP A 117 -0.67 5.75 -14.39
N PRO A 118 -1.62 5.16 -13.65
CA PRO A 118 -2.63 4.31 -14.25
C PRO A 118 -3.65 5.14 -15.01
N SER A 119 -4.11 4.64 -16.16
CA SER A 119 -5.32 5.14 -16.82
C SER A 119 -6.53 4.46 -16.23
N LEU A 120 -7.34 5.18 -15.44
CA LEU A 120 -8.53 4.61 -14.81
C LEU A 120 -9.70 4.47 -15.81
N THR A 121 -10.35 3.32 -15.77
CA THR A 121 -11.65 3.09 -16.40
C THR A 121 -12.76 3.92 -15.74
N VAL A 122 -13.95 3.99 -16.35
CA VAL A 122 -15.10 4.71 -15.79
C VAL A 122 -15.49 4.14 -14.41
N GLN A 123 -15.46 2.81 -14.28
CA GLN A 123 -15.78 2.10 -13.05
C GLN A 123 -14.73 2.40 -11.97
N GLU A 124 -13.44 2.42 -12.31
CA GLU A 124 -12.37 2.71 -11.36
C GLU A 124 -12.38 4.18 -10.90
N LYS A 125 -12.77 5.11 -11.78
CA LYS A 125 -13.02 6.51 -11.38
C LYS A 125 -14.15 6.59 -10.35
N ALA A 126 -15.25 5.88 -10.56
CA ALA A 126 -16.35 5.83 -9.59
C ALA A 126 -15.92 5.21 -8.24
N VAL A 127 -15.02 4.23 -8.26
CA VAL A 127 -14.41 3.68 -7.05
C VAL A 127 -13.53 4.73 -6.36
N ALA A 128 -12.68 5.44 -7.10
CA ALA A 128 -11.86 6.53 -6.56
C ALA A 128 -12.72 7.62 -5.89
N ASP A 129 -13.81 8.03 -6.53
CA ASP A 129 -14.77 9.00 -5.98
C ASP A 129 -15.46 8.47 -4.72
N SER A 130 -15.72 7.16 -4.64
CA SER A 130 -16.29 6.53 -3.44
C SER A 130 -15.31 6.56 -2.27
N LEU A 131 -14.02 6.35 -2.53
CA LEU A 131 -12.96 6.47 -1.52
C LEU A 131 -12.81 7.92 -1.03
N LEU A 132 -12.83 8.90 -1.93
CA LEU A 132 -12.76 10.32 -1.56
C LEU A 132 -13.98 10.75 -0.74
N ARG A 133 -15.18 10.26 -1.06
CA ARG A 133 -16.38 10.48 -0.25
C ARG A 133 -16.25 9.86 1.14
N ALA A 134 -15.78 8.62 1.23
CA ALA A 134 -15.57 7.93 2.51
C ALA A 134 -14.46 8.57 3.36
N ARG A 135 -13.44 9.14 2.71
CA ARG A 135 -12.40 9.93 3.37
C ARG A 135 -12.96 11.20 4.00
N GLY A 136 -13.94 11.83 3.34
CA GLY A 136 -14.50 13.11 3.75
C GLY A 136 -13.66 14.30 3.28
N SER A 137 -13.84 15.44 3.96
CA SER A 137 -13.25 16.73 3.56
C SER A 137 -11.74 16.83 3.81
N SER A 138 -11.18 16.04 4.72
CA SER A 138 -9.75 16.06 5.06
C SER A 138 -9.10 14.67 4.96
N PRO A 139 -7.79 14.59 4.72
CA PRO A 139 -7.07 13.31 4.73
C PRO A 139 -7.13 12.63 6.11
N ILE A 140 -7.34 11.32 6.11
CA ILE A 140 -7.46 10.51 7.33
C ILE A 140 -6.09 10.37 8.01
N ASP A 141 -6.00 10.57 9.33
CA ASP A 141 -4.80 10.17 10.08
C ASP A 141 -4.67 8.64 10.07
N LEU A 142 -3.74 8.12 9.26
CA LEU A 142 -3.57 6.67 9.06
C LEU A 142 -3.27 5.92 10.36
N PHE A 143 -2.52 6.51 11.28
CA PHE A 143 -2.11 5.84 12.51
C PHE A 143 -3.30 5.65 13.44
N ALA A 144 -4.06 6.73 13.67
CA ALA A 144 -5.29 6.66 14.43
C ALA A 144 -6.29 5.69 13.77
N TYR A 145 -6.47 5.81 12.46
CA TYR A 145 -7.43 4.99 11.72
C TYR A 145 -7.16 3.48 11.83
N LEU A 146 -5.91 3.06 11.73
CA LEU A 146 -5.54 1.65 11.86
C LEU A 146 -5.62 1.16 13.31
N HIS A 147 -5.27 2.00 14.29
CA HIS A 147 -5.35 1.66 15.71
C HIS A 147 -6.81 1.38 16.13
N HIS A 148 -7.73 2.29 15.78
CA HIS A 148 -9.15 2.15 16.11
C HIS A 148 -9.81 0.92 15.48
N ARG A 149 -9.25 0.41 14.39
CA ARG A 149 -9.79 -0.75 13.65
C ARG A 149 -9.02 -2.04 13.93
N ASN A 150 -8.13 -2.06 14.93
CA ASN A 150 -7.30 -3.21 15.29
C ASN A 150 -6.51 -3.79 14.09
N MET A 151 -5.98 -2.90 13.24
CA MET A 151 -5.17 -3.22 12.06
C MET A 151 -3.75 -2.64 12.11
N ALA A 152 -3.34 -2.15 13.29
CA ALA A 152 -1.98 -1.70 13.57
C ALA A 152 -1.06 -2.85 13.99
#